data_AF-G3HFM1-F1
#
_entry.id   AF-G3HFM1-F1
#
_cell.length_a   1.000
_cell.length_b   1.000
_cell.length_c   1.000
_cell.angle_alpha   90.00
_cell.angle_beta   90.00
_cell.angle_gamma   90.00
#
_symmetry.space_group_name_H-M   'P 1'
#
loop_
_entity.id
_entity.type
_entity.pdbx_description
1 polymer ?
#
loop_
_entity_poly.entity_id
_entity_poly.type
_entity_poly.pdbx_seq_one_letter_code
_entity_poly.pdbx_strand_id
1 'polypeptide(L)'
;MGDFNAGCSYVPKKAWQNIRLRTDPNFVWLIEDKEDTTVKKSTNCAYDRIVLRGQEIVNSVVPRSNGIFDFQKAYELSDEEALDVSDHFPVEFKLQSSRASTNNRKSVALKKRKKGNRS
;
A
#
# COMPACT_ATOMS: atom_id res chain seq x y z
N MET A 1 -1.90 9.99 4.05
CA MET A 1 -0.87 8.95 4.20
C MET A 1 0.34 9.57 4.84
N GLY A 2 1.24 8.76 5.40
CA GLY A 2 2.47 9.20 6.05
C GLY A 2 2.66 8.51 7.40
N ASP A 3 3.65 8.95 8.16
CA ASP A 3 3.86 8.54 9.55
C ASP A 3 2.70 9.05 10.42
N PHE A 4 1.84 8.14 10.84
CA PHE A 4 0.73 8.41 11.74
C PHE A 4 1.05 8.03 13.19
N ASN A 5 2.24 7.48 13.46
CA ASN A 5 2.58 6.81 14.71
C ASN A 5 1.50 5.78 15.12
N ALA A 6 0.90 5.11 14.14
CA ALA A 6 -0.33 4.34 14.30
C ALA A 6 -0.10 2.89 14.74
N GLY A 7 0.69 2.67 15.79
CA GLY A 7 0.97 1.33 16.29
C GLY A 7 1.66 1.32 17.66
N CYS A 8 2.01 0.12 18.12
CA CYS A 8 2.79 -0.10 19.34
C CYS A 8 2.21 0.67 20.56
N SER A 9 3.06 1.36 21.32
CA SER A 9 2.65 2.09 22.53
C SER A 9 1.82 3.35 22.24
N TYR A 10 1.98 3.96 21.06
CA TYR A 10 1.27 5.19 20.69
C TYR A 10 -0.21 4.94 20.39
N VAL A 11 -0.53 3.86 19.66
CA VAL A 11 -1.91 3.43 19.41
C VAL A 11 -2.08 1.98 19.89
N PRO A 12 -2.36 1.77 21.19
CA PRO A 12 -2.60 0.44 21.72
C PRO A 12 -3.89 -0.15 21.16
N LYS A 13 -4.01 -1.49 21.15
CA LYS A 13 -5.16 -2.21 20.56
C LYS A 13 -6.54 -1.64 20.96
N LYS A 14 -6.71 -1.26 22.22
CA LYS A 14 -7.95 -0.69 22.78
C LYS A 14 -8.28 0.72 22.27
N ALA A 15 -7.32 1.47 21.73
CA ALA A 15 -7.53 2.84 21.25
C ALA A 15 -8.13 2.88 19.84
N TRP A 16 -7.95 1.83 19.03
CA TRP A 16 -8.44 1.78 17.65
C TRP A 16 -9.94 2.02 17.50
N GLN A 17 -10.75 1.52 18.44
CA GLN A 17 -12.21 1.71 18.43
C GLN A 17 -12.63 3.18 18.58
N ASN A 18 -11.74 4.05 19.06
CA ASN A 18 -12.01 5.48 19.25
C ASN A 18 -11.55 6.33 18.05
N ILE A 19 -10.83 5.73 17.08
CA ILE A 19 -10.30 6.45 15.93
C ILE A 19 -11.32 6.36 14.79
N ARG A 20 -12.05 7.45 14.54
CA ARG A 20 -13.07 7.53 13.47
C ARG A 20 -12.54 7.14 12.10
N LEU A 21 -11.29 7.51 11.79
CA LEU A 21 -10.61 7.15 10.54
C LEU A 21 -10.43 5.62 10.38
N ARG A 22 -10.42 4.88 11.49
CA ARG A 22 -10.32 3.41 11.52
C ARG A 22 -11.69 2.73 11.55
N THR A 23 -12.65 3.28 12.29
CA THR A 23 -13.95 2.64 12.52
C THR A 23 -14.98 2.92 11.43
N ASP A 24 -14.84 4.02 10.69
CA ASP A 24 -15.71 4.31 9.54
C ASP A 24 -15.34 3.39 8.36
N PRO A 25 -16.25 2.50 7.90
CA PRO A 25 -15.98 1.53 6.84
C PRO A 25 -15.76 2.16 5.45
N ASN A 26 -16.01 3.46 5.30
CA ASN A 26 -15.70 4.19 4.06
C ASN A 26 -14.20 4.44 3.87
N PHE A 27 -13.38 4.19 4.90
CA PHE A 27 -11.93 4.27 4.84
C PHE A 27 -11.30 2.89 4.69
N VAL A 28 -10.48 2.74 3.66
CA VAL A 28 -9.72 1.51 3.39
C VAL A 28 -8.27 1.74 3.79
N TRP A 29 -7.78 0.94 4.73
CA TRP A 29 -6.39 0.97 5.19
C TRP A 29 -5.58 -0.06 4.40
N LEU A 30 -4.56 0.39 3.65
CA LEU A 30 -3.76 -0.50 2.81
C LEU A 30 -2.55 -1.10 3.54
N ILE A 31 -2.08 -0.46 4.61
CA ILE A 31 -0.99 -0.98 5.45
C ILE A 31 -1.62 -1.56 6.72
N GLU A 32 -1.45 -2.86 6.92
CA GLU A 32 -2.06 -3.60 8.04
C GLU A 32 -1.33 -3.31 9.36
N ASP A 33 -1.97 -3.66 10.48
CA ASP A 33 -1.39 -3.40 11.83
C ASP A 33 -0.20 -4.28 12.19
N LYS A 34 0.03 -5.35 11.41
CA LYS A 34 1.10 -6.33 11.61
C LYS A 34 2.35 -6.04 10.79
N GLU A 35 2.27 -5.04 9.90
CA GLU A 35 3.36 -4.64 9.02
C GLU A 35 4.38 -3.82 9.82
N ASP A 36 5.67 -3.95 9.51
CA ASP A 36 6.74 -3.19 10.16
C ASP A 36 7.24 -2.09 9.24
N THR A 37 6.99 -0.83 9.61
CA THR A 37 7.43 0.34 8.84
C THR A 37 8.68 0.97 9.42
N THR A 38 9.38 0.29 10.35
CA THR A 38 10.57 0.80 11.03
C THR A 38 11.84 0.10 10.57
N VAL A 39 12.95 0.85 10.49
CA VAL A 39 14.26 0.30 10.09
C VAL A 39 14.95 -0.41 11.25
N LYS A 40 14.73 0.06 12.49
CA LYS A 40 15.37 -0.52 13.67
C LYS A 40 14.85 -1.94 13.92
N LYS A 41 15.74 -2.93 13.87
CA LYS A 41 15.42 -4.35 14.19
C LYS A 41 14.84 -4.57 15.58
N SER A 42 15.06 -3.65 16.51
CA SER A 42 14.50 -3.70 17.87
C SER A 42 13.03 -3.29 17.95
N THR A 43 12.49 -2.71 16.88
CA THR A 43 11.08 -2.31 16.77
C THR A 43 10.37 -3.18 15.75
N ASN A 44 9.05 -3.28 15.90
CA ASN A 44 8.16 -3.90 14.94
C ASN A 44 6.82 -3.17 15.03
N CYS A 45 6.70 -2.08 14.26
CA CYS A 45 5.62 -1.12 14.43
C CYS A 45 5.09 -0.62 13.08
N ALA A 46 3.76 -0.65 12.93
CA ALA A 46 3.04 -0.12 11.76
C ALA A 46 2.76 1.39 11.90
N TYR A 47 3.80 2.23 11.95
CA TYR A 47 3.65 3.68 12.15
C TYR A 47 3.13 4.40 10.90
N ASP A 48 3.66 4.05 9.73
CA ASP A 48 3.34 4.65 8.45
C ASP A 48 2.11 4.00 7.82
N ARG A 49 1.18 4.82 7.34
CA ARG A 49 -0.13 4.34 6.89
C ARG A 49 -0.55 4.96 5.56
N ILE A 50 -1.22 4.14 4.77
CA ILE A 50 -1.99 4.58 3.59
C ILE A 50 -3.46 4.30 3.86
N VAL A 51 -4.27 5.36 3.83
CA VAL A 51 -5.71 5.31 4.05
C VAL A 51 -6.40 5.98 2.87
N LEU A 52 -7.32 5.27 2.23
CA LEU A 52 -8.08 5.72 1.07
C LEU A 52 -9.54 5.94 1.44
N ARG A 53 -10.20 6.88 0.75
CA ARG A 53 -11.65 7.08 0.79
C ARG A 53 -12.18 7.36 -0.60
N GLY A 54 -13.28 6.73 -0.97
CA GLY A 54 -13.96 6.90 -2.25
C GLY A 54 -13.77 5.73 -3.20
N GLN A 55 -14.85 5.30 -3.85
CA GLN A 55 -14.87 4.07 -4.64
C GLN A 55 -13.94 4.12 -5.86
N GLU A 56 -13.78 5.29 -6.49
CA GLU A 56 -12.95 5.45 -7.68
C GLU A 56 -11.47 5.16 -7.39
N ILE A 57 -10.91 5.76 -6.34
CA ILE A 57 -9.51 5.55 -5.97
C ILE A 57 -9.27 4.13 -5.46
N VAL A 58 -10.20 3.60 -4.65
CA VAL A 58 -10.12 2.22 -4.15
C VAL A 58 -10.11 1.21 -5.30
N ASN A 59 -10.99 1.39 -6.30
CA ASN A 59 -11.02 0.53 -7.50
C ASN A 59 -9.81 0.71 -8.43
N SER A 60 -9.10 1.83 -8.28
CA SER A 60 -7.91 2.15 -9.07
C SER A 60 -6.64 1.60 -8.44
N VAL A 61 -6.67 1.02 -7.23
CA VAL A 61 -5.50 0.36 -6.64
C VAL A 61 -5.15 -0.89 -7.44
N VAL A 62 -3.88 -1.00 -7.85
CA VAL A 62 -3.37 -2.22 -8.48
C VAL A 62 -3.34 -3.33 -7.42
N PRO A 63 -3.98 -4.49 -7.64
CA PRO A 63 -4.02 -5.56 -6.63
C PRO A 63 -2.62 -5.99 -6.20
N ARG A 64 -2.40 -6.12 -4.89
CA ARG A 64 -1.11 -6.51 -4.27
C ARG A 64 0.06 -5.56 -4.57
N SER A 65 -0.24 -4.30 -4.90
CA SER A 65 0.80 -3.27 -5.09
C SER A 65 1.15 -2.50 -3.83
N ASN A 66 0.32 -2.60 -2.78
CA ASN A 66 0.60 -1.99 -1.50
C ASN A 66 1.69 -2.78 -0.76
N GLY A 67 2.60 -2.07 -0.12
CA GLY A 67 3.69 -2.70 0.63
C GLY A 67 4.59 -1.69 1.31
N ILE A 68 5.63 -2.24 1.94
CA ILE A 68 6.72 -1.50 2.56
C ILE A 68 7.94 -1.64 1.65
N PHE A 69 8.59 -0.53 1.35
CA PHE A 69 9.84 -0.53 0.61
C PHE A 69 11.01 -0.62 1.58
N ASP A 70 11.50 -1.83 1.81
CA ASP A 70 12.72 -2.09 2.57
C ASP A 70 13.96 -1.68 1.74
N PHE A 71 14.32 -0.40 1.83
CA PHE A 71 15.48 0.16 1.13
C PHE A 71 16.81 -0.39 1.66
N GLN A 72 16.85 -0.82 2.92
CA GLN A 72 18.03 -1.46 3.49
C GLN A 72 18.34 -2.74 2.70
N LYS A 73 17.34 -3.59 2.53
CA LYS A 73 17.46 -4.82 1.75
C LYS A 73 17.64 -4.55 0.26
N ALA A 74 16.91 -3.59 -0.29
CA ALA A 74 16.94 -3.30 -1.73
C ALA A 74 18.31 -2.80 -2.21
N TYR A 75 19.05 -2.11 -1.34
CA TYR A 75 20.36 -1.52 -1.64
C TYR A 75 21.50 -2.16 -0.85
N GLU A 76 21.25 -3.27 -0.15
CA GLU A 76 22.24 -4.04 0.62
C GLU A 76 23.01 -3.18 1.66
N LEU A 77 22.30 -2.27 2.33
CA LEU A 77 22.87 -1.37 3.33
C LEU A 77 23.10 -2.08 4.67
N SER A 78 24.15 -1.68 5.36
CA SER A 78 24.30 -1.98 6.79
C SER A 78 23.19 -1.34 7.63
N ASP A 79 23.01 -1.80 8.87
CA ASP A 79 22.03 -1.20 9.80
C ASP A 79 22.34 0.29 10.04
N GLU A 80 23.62 0.65 10.10
CA GLU A 80 24.10 2.02 10.31
C GLU A 80 23.79 2.90 9.10
N GLU A 81 24.14 2.47 7.89
CA GLU A 81 23.84 3.21 6.65
C GLU A 81 22.34 3.37 6.43
N ALA A 82 21.54 2.35 6.75
CA ALA A 82 20.09 2.45 6.63
C ALA A 82 19.51 3.50 7.59
N LEU A 83 20.00 3.54 8.82
CA LEU A 83 19.58 4.53 9.83
C LEU A 83 20.05 5.95 9.51
N ASP A 84 21.18 6.10 8.82
CA ASP A 84 21.64 7.41 8.31
C ASP A 84 20.71 7.96 7.22
N VAL A 85 20.00 7.09 6.49
CA VAL A 85 18.97 7.50 5.53
C VAL A 85 17.67 7.87 6.25
N SER A 86 17.14 6.97 7.08
CA SER A 86 15.92 7.16 7.87
C SER A 86 15.74 6.02 8.88
N ASP A 87 14.99 6.26 9.95
CA ASP A 87 14.50 5.20 10.85
C ASP A 87 13.13 4.61 10.43
N HIS A 88 12.55 5.07 9.31
CA HIS A 88 11.29 4.57 8.75
C HIS A 88 11.45 4.06 7.31
N PHE A 89 10.80 2.94 7.00
CA PHE A 89 10.66 2.47 5.63
C PHE A 89 9.47 3.15 4.92
N PRO A 90 9.60 3.55 3.63
CA PRO A 90 8.48 4.07 2.87
C PRO A 90 7.34 3.06 2.74
N VAL A 91 6.10 3.54 2.84
CA VAL A 91 4.90 2.80 2.46
C VAL A 91 4.46 3.19 1.04
N GLU A 92 4.19 2.20 0.21
CA GLU A 92 3.92 2.40 -1.21
C GLU A 92 2.65 1.68 -1.68
N PHE A 93 2.10 2.14 -2.79
CA PHE A 93 1.02 1.48 -3.54
C PHE A 93 0.98 2.04 -4.97
N LYS A 94 0.40 1.29 -5.91
CA LYS A 94 0.25 1.73 -7.31
C LYS A 94 -1.21 1.97 -7.66
N LEU A 95 -1.44 3.04 -8.42
CA LEU A 95 -2.73 3.34 -9.03
C LEU A 95 -2.68 3.02 -10.53
N GLN A 96 -3.75 2.41 -11.03
CA GLN A 96 -3.99 2.26 -12.46
C GLN A 96 -5.00 3.31 -12.94
N SER A 97 -4.66 4.00 -14.02
CA SER A 97 -5.60 4.92 -14.67
C SER A 97 -6.72 4.14 -15.39
N SER A 98 -7.95 4.66 -15.34
CA SER A 98 -9.11 4.17 -16.09
C SER A 98 -8.88 4.06 -17.61
N ARG A 99 -7.93 4.83 -18.15
CA ARG A 99 -7.51 4.76 -19.57
C ARG A 99 -6.74 3.48 -19.91
N ALA A 100 -6.03 2.88 -18.95
CA ALA A 100 -5.31 1.62 -19.16
C ALA A 100 -6.26 0.42 -19.24
N SER A 101 -7.33 0.43 -18.41
CA SER A 101 -8.35 -0.62 -18.38
C SER A 101 -9.20 -0.68 -19.67
N THR A 102 -9.44 0.47 -20.31
CA THR A 102 -10.17 0.54 -21.59
C THR A 102 -9.33 0.02 -22.77
N ASN A 103 -8.02 0.26 -22.77
CA ASN A 103 -7.13 -0.27 -23.80
C ASN A 103 -7.01 -1.80 -23.74
N ASN A 104 -6.98 -2.40 -22.54
CA ASN A 104 -6.98 -3.86 -22.38
C ASN A 104 -8.31 -4.51 -22.77
N ARG A 105 -9.47 -3.87 -22.48
CA ARG A 105 -10.76 -4.39 -22.97
C ARG A 105 -10.89 -4.30 -24.49
N LYS A 106 -10.42 -3.22 -25.12
CA LYS A 106 -10.40 -3.09 -26.59
C LYS A 106 -9.49 -4.13 -27.25
N SER A 107 -8.28 -4.35 -26.71
CA SER A 107 -7.34 -5.32 -27.28
C SER A 107 -7.81 -6.77 -27.13
N VAL A 108 -8.46 -7.12 -26.01
CA VAL A 108 -9.11 -8.43 -25.82
C VAL A 108 -10.30 -8.61 -26.77
N ALA A 109 -11.16 -7.59 -26.94
CA ALA A 109 -12.28 -7.63 -27.86
C ALA A 109 -11.83 -7.79 -29.33
N LEU A 110 -10.77 -7.07 -29.75
CA LEU A 110 -10.19 -7.22 -31.09
C LEU A 110 -9.61 -8.63 -31.32
N LYS A 111 -8.94 -9.22 -30.32
CA LYS A 111 -8.40 -10.58 -30.41
C LYS A 111 -9.51 -11.63 -30.58
N LYS A 112 -10.64 -11.50 -29.88
CA LYS A 112 -11.82 -12.39 -30.06
C LYS A 112 -12.39 -12.29 -31.49
N ARG A 113 -12.52 -11.07 -32.03
CA ARG A 113 -13.03 -10.86 -33.41
C ARG A 113 -12.14 -11.47 -34.48
N LYS A 114 -10.81 -11.39 -34.35
CA LYS A 114 -9.87 -12.02 -35.31
C LYS A 114 -9.89 -13.56 -35.26
N LYS A 115 -10.24 -14.17 -34.13
CA LYS A 115 -10.28 -15.63 -33.98
C LYS A 115 -11.55 -16.26 -34.56
N GLY A 116 -12.63 -15.48 -34.73
CA GLY A 116 -13.89 -15.94 -35.33
C GLY A 116 -13.99 -15.81 -36.86
N ASN A 117 -13.04 -15.13 -37.52
CA ASN A 117 -13.04 -14.90 -38.97
C ASN A 117 -12.05 -15.82 -39.74
N ARG A 118 -11.58 -16.91 -39.11
CA ARG A 118 -10.84 -17.97 -39.80
C ARG A 118 -11.75 -19.20 -39.88
N SER A 119 -12.58 -19.26 -40.90
CA SER A 119 -13.29 -20.45 -41.39
C SER A 119 -13.16 -20.46 -42.90
#